data_AF-A0A7Y5FU34-F1
#
_entry.id   AF-A0A7Y5FU34-F1
#
_cell.length_a   1.000
_cell.length_b   1.000
_cell.length_c   1.000
_cell.angle_alpha   90.00
_cell.angle_beta   90.00
_cell.angle_gamma   90.00
#
_symmetry.space_group_name_H-M   'P 1'
#
loop_
_entity.id
_entity.type
_entity.pdbx_description
1 polymer ?
#
loop_
_entity_poly.entity_id
_entity_poly.type
_entity_poly.pdbx_seq_one_letter_code
_entity_poly.pdbx_strand_id
1 'polypeptide(L)'
;MISLGAYDPEVQSSALGEYLDYAHRVTGVEQDWKNQKKLRGERDDHWVPFEKATGNAMKVAEVQRFLKDAGFFPLGKIDGICGYRTAASIRLFQEYVRTVENDSSIGFPDGKLGPNSFQHIKRWQAASKKADWTAFSGANPSREFSKWMNLLGLVKQKYLTNPNPMLRKVKQFAQTSDTVNVANWDLDPNKIHMIGIRRHEARPGVREFDDVFVLLINGLAFKFYGSTEPGYSQHPAGPPFLTLGQHIYRFGWHKLSDLSRVYHGLKPMNSGVLVVRSSDMLLTDADLSRPLERNNSINVHWGGEGETAVGNWSEGCQVIVGEGYINHNDHAINCSKFAARNYSTLGQVVEGAYQTRGAYTMLADIVTAFSGGEDNTVKYMLLSEKDLDLNPEIGLAAAREALDRIESLS
;
A
#
# COMPACT_ATOMS: atom_id res chain seq x y z
N MET A 1 6.37 25.87 8.08
CA MET A 1 6.46 24.44 7.78
C MET A 1 5.65 24.16 6.51
N ILE A 2 6.09 23.26 5.63
CA ILE A 2 5.26 22.78 4.50
C ILE A 2 4.72 21.39 4.85
N SER A 3 3.40 21.20 4.75
CA SER A 3 2.71 19.93 5.03
C SER A 3 1.45 19.82 4.17
N LEU A 4 0.75 18.70 4.24
CA LEU A 4 -0.55 18.49 3.58
C LEU A 4 -1.46 19.73 3.75
N GLY A 5 -2.04 20.21 2.65
CA GLY A 5 -2.91 21.40 2.62
C GLY A 5 -2.19 22.74 2.43
N ALA A 6 -0.87 22.80 2.62
CA ALA A 6 -0.12 24.02 2.35
C ALA A 6 -0.11 24.35 0.85
N TYR A 7 -0.24 25.63 0.48
CA TYR A 7 -0.14 26.08 -0.91
C TYR A 7 0.58 27.42 -1.07
N ASP A 8 1.22 27.64 -2.21
CA ASP A 8 1.95 28.88 -2.50
C ASP A 8 1.01 30.09 -2.62
N PRO A 9 1.39 31.30 -2.11
CA PRO A 9 0.51 32.48 -2.13
C PRO A 9 -0.03 32.87 -3.50
N GLU A 10 0.66 32.52 -4.58
CA GLU A 10 0.28 32.80 -5.97
C GLU A 10 -0.77 31.83 -6.54
N VAL A 11 -1.03 30.69 -5.88
CA VAL A 11 -2.03 29.71 -6.31
C VAL A 11 -3.43 30.30 -6.18
N GLN A 12 -4.17 30.24 -7.28
CA GLN A 12 -5.55 30.73 -7.35
C GLN A 12 -6.51 29.77 -6.67
N SER A 13 -7.60 30.29 -6.09
CA SER A 13 -8.62 29.47 -5.43
C SER A 13 -9.26 28.43 -6.36
N SER A 14 -9.35 28.71 -7.67
CA SER A 14 -9.85 27.75 -8.66
C SER A 14 -8.97 26.51 -8.77
N ALA A 15 -7.65 26.65 -8.68
CA ALA A 15 -6.70 25.54 -8.73
C ALA A 15 -6.84 24.59 -7.53
N LEU A 16 -7.24 25.11 -6.36
CA LEU A 16 -7.56 24.28 -5.19
C LEU A 16 -8.82 23.43 -5.43
N GLY A 17 -9.83 24.01 -6.11
CA GLY A 17 -11.03 23.29 -6.55
C GLY A 17 -10.71 22.20 -7.57
N GLU A 18 -9.92 22.53 -8.59
CA GLU A 18 -9.47 21.57 -9.62
C GLU A 18 -8.67 20.41 -8.99
N TYR A 19 -7.81 20.71 -8.01
CA TYR A 19 -7.09 19.68 -7.27
C TYR A 19 -8.04 18.74 -6.53
N LEU A 20 -9.05 19.27 -5.84
CA LEU A 20 -10.05 18.45 -5.13
C LEU A 20 -10.87 17.59 -6.09
N ASP A 21 -11.24 18.13 -7.25
CA ASP A 21 -11.94 17.39 -8.30
C ASP A 21 -11.09 16.25 -8.86
N TYR A 22 -9.80 16.51 -9.09
CA TYR A 22 -8.84 15.48 -9.47
C TYR A 22 -8.71 14.39 -8.40
N ALA A 23 -8.44 14.78 -7.15
CA ALA A 23 -8.28 13.84 -6.04
C ALA A 23 -9.54 12.98 -5.86
N HIS A 24 -10.73 13.58 -5.93
CA HIS A 24 -12.00 12.86 -5.88
C HIS A 24 -12.15 11.88 -7.05
N ARG A 25 -11.86 12.29 -8.29
CA ARG A 25 -11.95 11.43 -9.48
C ARG A 25 -11.06 10.20 -9.36
N VAL A 26 -9.81 10.38 -8.92
CA VAL A 26 -8.83 9.29 -8.88
C VAL A 26 -8.92 8.40 -7.64
N THR A 27 -9.65 8.80 -6.60
CA THR A 27 -9.72 8.01 -5.35
C THR A 27 -11.14 7.59 -4.95
N GLY A 28 -12.18 8.21 -5.53
CA GLY A 28 -13.57 7.81 -5.38
C GLY A 28 -14.22 8.14 -4.02
N VAL A 29 -13.90 9.28 -3.39
CA VAL A 29 -14.64 9.74 -2.19
C VAL A 29 -16.03 10.27 -2.56
N GLU A 30 -16.95 10.43 -1.61
CA GLU A 30 -18.28 11.03 -1.79
C GLU A 30 -18.29 12.58 -1.80
N GLN A 31 -19.47 13.16 -2.08
CA GLN A 31 -19.71 14.60 -2.28
C GLN A 31 -19.37 15.49 -1.08
N ASP A 32 -19.47 15.00 0.16
CA ASP A 32 -19.21 15.79 1.37
C ASP A 32 -17.77 16.32 1.43
N TRP A 33 -16.83 15.59 0.85
CA TRP A 33 -15.45 16.06 0.73
C TRP A 33 -15.35 17.35 -0.10
N LYS A 34 -16.03 17.39 -1.24
CA LYS A 34 -15.99 18.56 -2.14
C LYS A 34 -16.61 19.78 -1.45
N ASN A 35 -17.69 19.57 -0.71
CA ASN A 35 -18.37 20.62 0.03
C ASN A 35 -17.51 21.19 1.16
N GLN A 36 -16.70 20.36 1.82
CA GLN A 36 -15.84 20.80 2.91
C GLN A 36 -14.63 21.63 2.46
N LYS A 37 -14.19 21.52 1.20
CA LYS A 37 -12.98 22.18 0.68
C LYS A 37 -11.73 21.91 1.54
N LYS A 38 -11.62 20.70 2.09
CA LYS A 38 -10.55 20.24 2.96
C LYS A 38 -10.00 18.91 2.46
N LEU A 39 -8.85 18.52 2.97
CA LEU A 39 -8.23 17.22 2.75
C LEU A 39 -8.42 16.35 3.99
N ARG A 40 -8.53 15.03 3.84
CA ARG A 40 -8.39 14.10 4.98
C ARG A 40 -6.94 14.00 5.43
N GLY A 41 -6.74 14.09 6.75
CA GLY A 41 -5.47 13.82 7.41
C GLY A 41 -5.40 12.40 7.99
N GLU A 42 -4.42 12.18 8.89
CA GLU A 42 -4.11 10.84 9.40
C GLU A 42 -5.07 10.28 10.45
N ARG A 43 -5.53 11.11 11.42
CA ARG A 43 -6.37 10.69 12.56
C ARG A 43 -7.87 10.67 12.20
N ASP A 44 -8.67 10.00 13.04
CA ASP A 44 -10.13 10.03 12.93
C ASP A 44 -10.65 11.49 12.98
N ASP A 45 -11.66 11.78 12.17
CA ASP A 45 -12.28 13.10 11.95
C ASP A 45 -11.31 14.21 11.53
N HIS A 46 -10.11 13.85 11.06
CA HIS A 46 -9.13 14.85 10.67
C HIS A 46 -9.40 15.43 9.29
N TRP A 47 -9.79 16.69 9.28
CA TRP A 47 -9.86 17.50 8.09
C TRP A 47 -8.81 18.60 8.12
N VAL A 48 -7.94 18.60 7.12
CA VAL A 48 -6.84 19.53 6.91
C VAL A 48 -7.29 20.62 5.95
N PRO A 49 -7.36 21.89 6.38
CA PRO A 49 -7.69 23.00 5.50
C PRO A 49 -6.57 23.31 4.51
N PHE A 50 -6.91 23.98 3.42
CA PHE A 50 -5.91 24.62 2.59
C PHE A 50 -5.43 25.91 3.25
N GLU A 51 -4.12 26.05 3.41
CA GLU A 51 -3.51 27.20 4.07
C GLU A 51 -2.36 27.78 3.23
N LYS A 52 -2.28 29.11 3.15
CA LYS A 52 -1.18 29.80 2.46
C LYS A 52 0.13 29.54 3.19
N ALA A 53 1.11 29.02 2.46
CA ALA A 53 2.48 28.86 2.91
C ALA A 53 3.17 30.22 3.00
N THR A 54 3.12 30.88 4.17
CA THR A 54 3.83 32.14 4.45
C THR A 54 5.01 31.93 5.40
N GLY A 55 6.06 32.74 5.26
CA GLY A 55 7.23 32.69 6.16
C GLY A 55 8.06 31.40 6.10
N ASN A 56 7.85 30.56 5.08
CA ASN A 56 8.60 29.32 4.90
C ASN A 56 9.96 29.56 4.24
N ALA A 57 10.92 28.69 4.54
CA ALA A 57 12.26 28.73 3.94
C ALA A 57 12.27 28.44 2.43
N MET A 58 11.20 27.80 1.91
CA MET A 58 10.98 27.50 0.50
C MET A 58 9.49 27.61 0.17
N LYS A 59 9.18 27.82 -1.10
CA LYS A 59 7.84 27.64 -1.67
C LYS A 59 7.53 26.14 -1.86
N VAL A 60 6.25 25.80 -1.90
CA VAL A 60 5.77 24.45 -2.19
C VAL A 60 6.23 24.00 -3.59
N ALA A 61 6.14 24.86 -4.59
CA ALA A 61 6.61 24.55 -5.95
C ALA A 61 8.12 24.27 -6.01
N GLU A 62 8.93 24.94 -5.18
CA GLU A 62 10.37 24.69 -5.10
C GLU A 62 10.67 23.33 -4.46
N VAL A 63 9.92 22.97 -3.42
CA VAL A 63 9.96 21.63 -2.82
C VAL A 63 9.56 20.56 -3.84
N GLN A 64 8.46 20.76 -4.57
CA GLN A 64 8.03 19.81 -5.60
C GLN A 64 9.09 19.63 -6.69
N ARG A 65 9.76 20.71 -7.11
CA ARG A 65 10.86 20.64 -8.08
C ARG A 65 12.03 19.83 -7.53
N PHE A 66 12.46 20.12 -6.30
CA PHE A 66 13.49 19.33 -5.63
C PHE A 66 13.11 17.84 -5.57
N LEU A 67 11.91 17.51 -5.08
CA LEU A 67 11.45 16.12 -4.95
C LEU A 67 11.40 15.42 -6.31
N LYS A 68 11.04 16.15 -7.37
CA LYS A 68 11.04 15.62 -8.73
C LYS A 68 12.46 15.32 -9.22
N ASP A 69 13.37 16.27 -9.08
CA ASP A 69 14.77 16.15 -9.52
C ASP A 69 15.51 15.06 -8.74
N ALA A 70 15.20 14.92 -7.44
CA ALA A 70 15.77 13.93 -6.53
C ALA A 70 15.15 12.53 -6.69
N GLY A 71 14.04 12.38 -7.42
CA GLY A 71 13.42 11.09 -7.73
C GLY A 71 12.28 10.62 -6.81
N PHE A 72 11.73 11.50 -5.98
CA PHE A 72 10.63 11.21 -5.05
C PHE A 72 9.25 11.57 -5.61
N PHE A 73 9.18 12.43 -6.63
CA PHE A 73 7.94 12.93 -7.22
C PHE A 73 7.90 12.73 -8.75
N PRO A 74 8.15 11.51 -9.27
CA PRO A 74 8.43 11.28 -10.69
C PRO A 74 7.25 11.66 -11.60
N LEU A 75 6.02 11.38 -11.15
CA LEU A 75 4.80 11.59 -11.93
C LEU A 75 3.96 12.78 -11.43
N GLY A 76 4.53 13.56 -10.51
CA GLY A 76 3.85 14.69 -9.91
C GLY A 76 3.91 15.97 -10.74
N LYS A 77 2.86 16.79 -10.59
CA LYS A 77 2.76 18.15 -11.15
C LYS A 77 3.36 19.15 -10.18
N ILE A 78 4.17 20.08 -10.69
CA ILE A 78 4.63 21.25 -9.93
C ILE A 78 3.54 22.31 -10.05
N ASP A 79 2.68 22.39 -9.03
CA ASP A 79 1.50 23.27 -9.00
C ASP A 79 1.45 24.18 -7.77
N GLY A 80 2.44 24.09 -6.88
CA GLY A 80 2.48 24.86 -5.65
C GLY A 80 1.47 24.41 -4.61
N ILE A 81 0.85 23.23 -4.75
CA ILE A 81 -0.11 22.66 -3.80
C ILE A 81 0.51 21.43 -3.13
N CYS A 82 0.62 21.46 -1.81
CA CYS A 82 1.05 20.31 -1.01
C CYS A 82 -0.14 19.36 -0.79
N GLY A 83 -0.56 18.71 -1.87
CA GLY A 83 -1.58 17.66 -1.86
C GLY A 83 -1.03 16.30 -1.39
N TYR A 84 -1.81 15.25 -1.58
CA TYR A 84 -1.48 13.88 -1.16
C TYR A 84 -0.17 13.38 -1.77
N ARG A 85 0.03 13.59 -3.06
CA ARG A 85 1.23 13.14 -3.75
C ARG A 85 2.48 13.90 -3.29
N THR A 86 2.37 15.21 -3.06
CA THR A 86 3.47 16.01 -2.49
C THR A 86 3.79 15.56 -1.07
N ALA A 87 2.79 15.37 -0.22
CA ALA A 87 2.97 14.89 1.16
C ALA A 87 3.59 13.49 1.24
N ALA A 88 3.13 12.57 0.38
CA ALA A 88 3.72 11.24 0.22
C ALA A 88 5.20 11.34 -0.18
N SER A 89 5.53 12.20 -1.15
CA SER A 89 6.90 12.37 -1.63
C SER A 89 7.83 12.98 -0.57
N ILE A 90 7.29 13.87 0.29
CA ILE A 90 8.01 14.38 1.46
C ILE A 90 8.35 13.24 2.42
N ARG A 91 7.37 12.37 2.74
CA ARG A 91 7.60 11.20 3.61
C ARG A 91 8.61 10.23 3.02
N LEU A 92 8.53 9.95 1.71
CA LEU A 92 9.51 9.10 1.03
C LEU A 92 10.92 9.69 1.12
N PHE A 93 11.08 11.01 0.97
CA PHE A 93 12.38 11.67 1.16
C PHE A 93 12.89 11.55 2.60
N GLN A 94 12.03 11.82 3.58
CA GLN A 94 12.36 11.66 5.00
C GLN A 94 12.79 10.21 5.31
N GLU A 95 12.01 9.25 4.84
CA GLU A 95 12.25 7.82 5.03
C GLU A 95 13.54 7.37 4.34
N TYR A 96 13.83 7.86 3.13
CA TYR A 96 15.05 7.53 2.41
C TYR A 96 16.31 8.02 3.13
N VAL A 97 16.33 9.27 3.59
CA VAL A 97 17.45 9.80 4.36
C VAL A 97 17.63 9.00 5.66
N ARG A 98 16.53 8.65 6.33
CA ARG A 98 16.57 7.86 7.57
C ARG A 98 17.08 6.43 7.36
N THR A 99 16.67 5.75 6.28
CA THR A 99 16.83 4.29 6.13
C THR A 99 17.90 3.87 5.12
N VAL A 100 18.12 4.66 4.08
CA VAL A 100 19.12 4.37 3.04
C VAL A 100 20.41 5.12 3.31
N GLU A 101 20.34 6.38 3.74
CA GLU A 101 21.53 7.12 4.18
C GLU A 101 21.90 6.86 5.64
N ASN A 102 21.00 6.23 6.40
CA ASN A 102 21.15 5.99 7.84
C ASN A 102 21.40 7.30 8.63
N ASP A 103 20.75 8.40 8.23
CA ASP A 103 20.90 9.70 8.88
C ASP A 103 19.62 10.06 9.63
N SER A 104 19.61 9.80 10.94
CA SER A 104 18.46 10.05 11.81
C SER A 104 18.19 11.53 12.09
N SER A 105 19.09 12.45 11.69
CA SER A 105 18.89 13.89 11.95
C SER A 105 17.71 14.48 11.16
N ILE A 106 17.27 13.80 10.09
CA ILE A 106 16.06 14.13 9.35
C ILE A 106 14.77 14.02 10.18
N GLY A 107 14.79 13.21 11.24
CA GLY A 107 13.62 12.87 12.05
C GLY A 107 12.83 11.65 11.53
N PHE A 108 11.55 11.58 11.89
CA PHE A 108 10.62 10.53 11.43
C PHE A 108 9.87 10.97 10.17
N PRO A 109 9.38 10.03 9.34
CA PRO A 109 8.65 10.33 8.10
C PRO A 109 7.22 10.81 8.38
N ASP A 110 7.08 12.04 8.89
CA ASP A 110 5.81 12.63 9.32
C ASP A 110 5.09 13.45 8.22
N GLY A 111 5.74 13.67 7.08
CA GLY A 111 5.20 14.44 5.95
C GLY A 111 5.22 15.95 6.16
N LYS A 112 5.97 16.43 7.16
CA LYS A 112 6.11 17.84 7.50
C LYS A 112 7.54 18.30 7.24
N LEU A 113 7.71 19.19 6.27
CA LEU A 113 8.99 19.84 6.01
C LEU A 113 9.25 20.95 7.03
N GLY A 114 9.97 20.57 8.08
CA GLY A 114 10.56 21.47 9.08
C GLY A 114 12.03 21.82 8.78
N PRO A 115 12.71 22.50 9.71
CA PRO A 115 14.11 22.93 9.56
C PRO A 115 15.07 21.81 9.17
N ASN A 116 14.97 20.63 9.79
CA ASN A 116 15.85 19.50 9.50
C ASN A 116 15.66 19.04 8.05
N SER A 117 14.42 18.82 7.60
CA SER A 117 14.17 18.44 6.20
C SER A 117 14.70 19.47 5.21
N PHE A 118 14.55 20.77 5.49
CA PHE A 118 15.12 21.81 4.64
C PHE A 118 16.66 21.77 4.59
N GLN A 119 17.33 21.42 5.70
CA GLN A 119 18.78 21.24 5.69
C GLN A 119 19.20 20.07 4.78
N HIS A 120 18.51 18.93 4.85
CA HIS A 120 18.82 17.81 3.95
C HIS A 120 18.46 18.10 2.49
N ILE A 121 17.39 18.85 2.22
CA ILE A 121 17.08 19.34 0.86
C ILE A 121 18.25 20.15 0.31
N LYS A 122 18.73 21.16 1.07
CA LYS A 122 19.87 21.99 0.66
C LYS A 122 21.14 21.17 0.45
N ARG A 123 21.42 20.23 1.34
CA ARG A 123 22.55 19.29 1.22
C ARG A 123 22.45 18.48 -0.08
N TRP A 124 21.29 17.92 -0.38
CA TRP A 124 21.07 17.15 -1.62
C TRP A 124 21.18 18.02 -2.86
N GLN A 125 20.63 19.23 -2.85
CA GLN A 125 20.75 20.18 -3.95
C GLN A 125 22.22 20.56 -4.22
N ALA A 126 22.99 20.87 -3.17
CA ALA A 126 24.40 21.18 -3.29
C ALA A 126 25.23 20.02 -3.87
N ALA A 127 24.85 18.77 -3.55
CA ALA A 127 25.49 17.57 -4.07
C ALA A 127 24.89 17.05 -5.39
N SER A 128 23.85 17.70 -5.93
CA SER A 128 23.05 17.20 -7.07
C SER A 128 22.61 15.74 -6.89
N LYS A 129 22.24 15.38 -5.66
CA LYS A 129 21.95 13.98 -5.28
C LYS A 129 20.57 13.54 -5.78
N LYS A 130 20.49 12.26 -6.16
CA LYS A 130 19.25 11.56 -6.52
C LYS A 130 19.16 10.26 -5.72
N ALA A 131 17.94 9.79 -5.48
CA ALA A 131 17.71 8.47 -4.92
C ALA A 131 18.22 7.39 -5.87
N ASP A 132 18.87 6.37 -5.34
CA ASP A 132 19.35 5.18 -6.06
C ASP A 132 18.24 4.47 -6.85
N TRP A 133 17.01 4.48 -6.33
CA TRP A 133 15.86 3.87 -7.01
C TRP A 133 15.52 4.48 -8.38
N THR A 134 16.07 5.66 -8.69
CA THR A 134 15.89 6.31 -10.01
C THR A 134 16.63 5.58 -11.13
N ALA A 135 17.56 4.68 -10.81
CA ALA A 135 18.27 3.86 -11.79
C ALA A 135 17.43 2.68 -12.31
N PHE A 136 16.27 2.41 -11.69
CA PHE A 136 15.44 1.26 -12.00
C PHE A 136 14.14 1.65 -12.71
N SER A 137 13.62 0.71 -13.51
CA SER A 137 12.34 0.81 -14.19
C SER A 137 11.84 -0.60 -14.54
N GLY A 138 10.63 -0.71 -15.10
CA GLY A 138 10.15 -2.00 -15.64
C GLY A 138 11.06 -2.57 -16.74
N ALA A 139 11.77 -1.72 -17.49
CA ALA A 139 12.72 -2.11 -18.54
C ALA A 139 14.14 -2.37 -18.02
N ASN A 140 14.51 -1.79 -16.88
CA ASN A 140 15.79 -2.01 -16.19
C ASN A 140 15.54 -2.34 -14.71
N PRO A 141 14.99 -3.52 -14.41
CA PRO A 141 14.59 -3.86 -13.05
C PRO A 141 15.77 -4.26 -12.16
N SER A 142 15.58 -4.16 -10.86
CA SER A 142 16.45 -4.78 -9.85
C SER A 142 16.38 -6.31 -9.96
N ARG A 143 17.43 -7.00 -9.48
CA ARG A 143 17.46 -8.47 -9.44
C ARG A 143 16.27 -9.04 -8.66
N GLU A 144 15.95 -8.46 -7.51
CA GLU A 144 14.85 -8.92 -6.68
C GLU A 144 13.51 -8.81 -7.40
N PHE A 145 13.23 -7.67 -8.06
CA PHE A 145 12.04 -7.51 -8.89
C PHE A 145 11.95 -8.58 -10.00
N SER A 146 13.07 -8.84 -10.70
CA SER A 146 13.11 -9.86 -11.76
C SER A 146 12.78 -11.26 -11.24
N LYS A 147 13.24 -11.64 -10.05
CA LYS A 147 12.91 -12.93 -9.44
C LYS A 147 11.40 -13.08 -9.21
N TRP A 148 10.77 -12.05 -8.64
CA TRP A 148 9.34 -12.07 -8.37
C TRP A 148 8.51 -12.07 -9.66
N MET A 149 8.88 -11.27 -10.67
CA MET A 149 8.20 -11.30 -11.97
C MET A 149 8.34 -12.65 -12.68
N ASN A 150 9.51 -13.30 -12.59
CA ASN A 150 9.71 -14.66 -13.10
C ASN A 150 8.78 -15.66 -12.41
N LEU A 151 8.71 -15.60 -11.07
CA LEU A 151 7.78 -16.42 -10.29
C LEU A 151 6.33 -16.24 -10.77
N LEU A 152 5.86 -15.01 -10.96
CA LEU A 152 4.50 -14.78 -11.47
C LEU A 152 4.25 -15.44 -12.83
N GLY A 153 5.24 -15.45 -13.71
CA GLY A 153 5.20 -16.17 -14.99
C GLY A 153 5.07 -17.68 -14.82
N LEU A 154 5.88 -18.27 -13.95
CA LEU A 154 5.85 -19.71 -13.64
C LEU A 154 4.52 -20.14 -13.00
N VAL A 155 3.99 -19.33 -12.09
CA VAL A 155 2.69 -19.54 -11.46
C VAL A 155 1.57 -19.49 -12.50
N LYS A 156 1.59 -18.49 -13.40
CA LYS A 156 0.63 -18.39 -14.51
C LYS A 156 0.69 -19.65 -15.39
N GLN A 157 1.88 -20.10 -15.75
CA GLN A 157 2.06 -21.32 -16.56
C GLN A 157 1.51 -22.55 -15.85
N LYS A 158 1.86 -22.76 -14.57
CA LYS A 158 1.33 -23.88 -13.75
C LYS A 158 -0.19 -23.92 -13.78
N TYR A 159 -0.85 -22.80 -13.52
CA TYR A 159 -2.30 -22.76 -13.41
C TYR A 159 -3.04 -22.70 -14.75
N LEU A 160 -2.37 -22.34 -15.85
CA LEU A 160 -2.91 -22.55 -17.20
C LEU A 160 -2.96 -24.04 -17.55
N THR A 161 -1.91 -24.78 -17.21
CA THR A 161 -1.80 -26.22 -17.51
C THR A 161 -2.62 -27.07 -16.54
N ASN A 162 -2.58 -26.75 -15.25
CA ASN A 162 -3.24 -27.51 -14.20
C ASN A 162 -3.96 -26.57 -13.21
N PRO A 163 -5.12 -26.00 -13.60
CA PRO A 163 -5.88 -25.11 -12.72
C PRO A 163 -6.42 -25.89 -11.52
N ASN A 164 -6.24 -25.35 -10.32
CA ASN A 164 -6.85 -25.89 -9.10
C ASN A 164 -8.40 -25.76 -9.15
N PRO A 165 -9.14 -26.44 -8.26
CA PRO A 165 -10.61 -26.40 -8.26
C PRO A 165 -11.19 -24.98 -8.21
N MET A 166 -10.59 -24.08 -7.44
CA MET A 166 -11.02 -22.69 -7.30
C MET A 166 -10.84 -21.90 -8.60
N LEU A 167 -9.69 -22.03 -9.27
CA LEU A 167 -9.40 -21.36 -10.53
C LEU A 167 -10.26 -21.90 -11.69
N ARG A 168 -10.67 -23.17 -11.65
CA ARG A 168 -11.68 -23.70 -12.58
C ARG A 168 -13.02 -23.00 -12.41
N LYS A 169 -13.44 -22.73 -11.17
CA LYS A 169 -14.67 -21.96 -10.88
C LYS A 169 -14.54 -20.50 -11.30
N VAL A 170 -13.38 -19.87 -11.08
CA VAL A 170 -13.12 -18.50 -11.58
C VAL A 170 -13.28 -18.45 -13.11
N LYS A 171 -12.74 -19.44 -13.84
CA LYS A 171 -12.90 -19.54 -15.30
C LYS A 171 -14.36 -19.71 -15.74
N GLN A 172 -15.18 -20.39 -14.94
CA GLN A 172 -16.60 -20.65 -15.23
C GLN A 172 -17.54 -19.55 -14.72
N PHE A 173 -17.03 -18.56 -13.98
CA PHE A 173 -17.85 -17.51 -13.40
C PHE A 173 -18.38 -16.58 -14.50
N ALA A 174 -19.68 -16.66 -14.76
CA ALA A 174 -20.30 -16.05 -15.95
C ALA A 174 -20.49 -14.53 -15.85
N GLN A 175 -20.45 -13.96 -14.64
CA GLN A 175 -20.74 -12.55 -14.43
C GLN A 175 -19.46 -11.72 -14.35
N THR A 176 -19.56 -10.40 -14.53
CA THR A 176 -18.43 -9.50 -14.36
C THR A 176 -17.94 -9.52 -12.91
N SER A 177 -16.62 -9.54 -12.74
CA SER A 177 -15.92 -9.42 -11.45
C SER A 177 -14.55 -8.78 -11.67
N ASP A 178 -13.94 -8.30 -10.59
CA ASP A 178 -12.56 -7.82 -10.59
C ASP A 178 -11.55 -8.96 -10.39
N THR A 179 -11.99 -10.23 -10.34
CA THR A 179 -11.11 -11.40 -10.32
C THR A 179 -10.83 -11.87 -11.73
N VAL A 180 -9.55 -12.09 -12.04
CA VAL A 180 -9.07 -12.28 -13.40
C VAL A 180 -8.84 -13.77 -13.66
N ASN A 181 -9.40 -14.25 -14.77
CA ASN A 181 -9.09 -15.59 -15.28
C ASN A 181 -7.58 -15.73 -15.55
N VAL A 182 -7.00 -16.88 -15.23
CA VAL A 182 -5.56 -17.18 -15.40
C VAL A 182 -5.05 -16.81 -16.79
N ALA A 183 -5.81 -17.08 -17.84
CA ALA A 183 -5.42 -16.76 -19.22
C ALA A 183 -5.16 -15.26 -19.43
N ASN A 184 -5.88 -14.42 -18.68
CA ASN A 184 -5.89 -12.97 -18.79
C ASN A 184 -5.06 -12.27 -17.71
N TRP A 185 -4.31 -13.01 -16.88
CA TRP A 185 -3.42 -12.38 -15.90
C TRP A 185 -2.41 -11.47 -16.60
N ASP A 186 -2.37 -10.23 -16.16
CA ASP A 186 -1.51 -9.17 -16.68
C ASP A 186 -0.22 -9.13 -15.85
N LEU A 187 0.90 -9.42 -16.49
CA LEU A 187 2.23 -9.46 -15.87
C LEU A 187 3.16 -8.39 -16.47
N ASP A 188 2.61 -7.29 -16.99
CA ASP A 188 3.42 -6.18 -17.51
C ASP A 188 4.28 -5.56 -16.39
N PRO A 189 5.63 -5.56 -16.49
CA PRO A 189 6.51 -5.03 -15.47
C PRO A 189 6.40 -3.50 -15.29
N ASN A 190 5.70 -2.79 -16.18
CA ASN A 190 5.41 -1.37 -16.03
C ASN A 190 4.15 -1.09 -15.19
N LYS A 191 3.41 -2.13 -14.81
CA LYS A 191 2.25 -2.04 -13.90
C LYS A 191 2.68 -2.28 -12.46
N ILE A 192 1.86 -1.79 -11.53
CA ILE A 192 2.04 -2.05 -10.10
C ILE A 192 1.49 -3.44 -9.80
N HIS A 193 2.33 -4.31 -9.24
CA HIS A 193 1.90 -5.63 -8.75
C HIS A 193 2.04 -5.67 -7.24
N MET A 194 1.03 -6.23 -6.58
CA MET A 194 1.06 -6.55 -5.17
C MET A 194 0.81 -8.04 -5.03
N ILE A 195 1.68 -8.76 -4.35
CA ILE A 195 1.59 -10.20 -4.17
C ILE A 195 1.31 -10.46 -2.70
N GLY A 196 0.18 -11.05 -2.35
CA GLY A 196 -0.04 -11.64 -1.03
C GLY A 196 0.35 -13.11 -1.04
N ILE A 197 1.12 -13.54 -0.05
CA ILE A 197 1.58 -14.91 0.10
C ILE A 197 0.91 -15.48 1.33
N ARG A 198 -0.07 -16.35 1.13
CA ARG A 198 -0.72 -17.08 2.21
C ARG A 198 0.15 -18.27 2.62
N ARG A 199 0.76 -18.18 3.79
CA ARG A 199 1.74 -19.17 4.28
C ARG A 199 1.08 -20.40 4.84
N HIS A 200 0.00 -20.23 5.60
CA HIS A 200 -0.85 -21.32 6.07
C HIS A 200 -2.31 -20.96 5.81
N GLU A 201 -3.18 -21.96 5.67
CA GLU A 201 -4.61 -21.72 5.89
C GLU A 201 -4.84 -21.76 7.39
N ALA A 202 -5.63 -20.82 7.90
CA ALA A 202 -5.70 -20.49 9.32
C ALA A 202 -5.83 -21.75 10.16
N ARG A 203 -4.97 -21.87 11.17
CA ARG A 203 -5.17 -22.92 12.18
C ARG A 203 -6.37 -22.51 13.02
N PRO A 204 -7.37 -23.39 13.21
CA PRO A 204 -8.48 -23.08 14.11
C PRO A 204 -7.96 -22.61 15.49
N GLY A 205 -8.29 -21.38 15.87
CA GLY A 205 -7.92 -20.79 17.16
C GLY A 205 -6.61 -19.99 17.19
N VAL A 206 -5.80 -19.99 16.14
CA VAL A 206 -4.57 -19.17 16.03
C VAL A 206 -4.67 -18.32 14.77
N ARG A 207 -4.81 -17.01 14.96
CA ARG A 207 -4.78 -16.03 13.87
C ARG A 207 -3.62 -15.09 14.13
N GLU A 208 -2.61 -15.14 13.27
CA GLU A 208 -1.35 -14.40 13.40
C GLU A 208 -1.15 -13.49 12.18
N PHE A 209 -0.27 -12.50 12.33
CA PHE A 209 0.22 -11.71 11.20
C PHE A 209 1.44 -12.41 10.61
N ASP A 210 1.27 -13.61 10.08
CA ASP A 210 2.39 -14.43 9.62
C ASP A 210 2.58 -14.41 8.09
N ASP A 211 1.63 -13.85 7.32
CA ASP A 211 1.74 -13.76 5.86
C ASP A 211 2.64 -12.62 5.39
N VAL A 212 3.14 -12.76 4.15
CA VAL A 212 4.03 -11.78 3.51
C VAL A 212 3.36 -11.15 2.29
N PHE A 213 3.60 -9.86 2.11
CA PHE A 213 3.19 -9.10 0.94
C PHE A 213 4.42 -8.57 0.20
N VAL A 214 4.41 -8.62 -1.14
CA VAL A 214 5.48 -8.09 -1.98
C VAL A 214 4.91 -7.07 -2.95
N LEU A 215 5.38 -5.83 -2.85
CA LEU A 215 5.08 -4.76 -3.79
C LEU A 215 6.16 -4.72 -4.86
N LEU A 216 5.76 -4.87 -6.13
CA LEU A 216 6.61 -4.67 -7.30
C LEU A 216 6.19 -3.40 -8.02
N ILE A 217 7.08 -2.41 -8.10
CA ILE A 217 6.79 -1.12 -8.69
C ILE A 217 8.07 -0.44 -9.19
N ASN A 218 8.02 0.14 -10.38
CA ASN A 218 9.15 0.81 -11.02
C ASN A 218 10.46 -0.02 -11.03
N GLY A 219 10.37 -1.32 -11.26
CA GLY A 219 11.53 -2.23 -11.26
C GLY A 219 12.10 -2.55 -9.87
N LEU A 220 11.41 -2.21 -8.78
CA LEU A 220 11.85 -2.40 -7.40
C LEU A 220 10.89 -3.31 -6.64
N ALA A 221 11.41 -4.02 -5.65
CA ALA A 221 10.63 -4.89 -4.77
C ALA A 221 10.70 -4.38 -3.32
N PHE A 222 9.55 -4.37 -2.64
CA PHE A 222 9.42 -4.08 -1.21
C PHE A 222 8.62 -5.21 -0.57
N LYS A 223 8.98 -5.62 0.65
CA LYS A 223 8.30 -6.73 1.35
C LYS A 223 7.70 -6.22 2.66
N PHE A 224 6.48 -6.64 2.94
CA PHE A 224 5.72 -6.29 4.14
C PHE A 224 5.17 -7.58 4.74
N TYR A 225 4.67 -7.52 5.97
CA TYR A 225 3.97 -8.64 6.59
C TYR A 225 2.61 -8.21 7.12
N GLY A 226 1.77 -9.21 7.38
CA GLY A 226 0.42 -9.02 7.86
C GLY A 226 -0.37 -10.31 7.74
N SER A 227 -1.64 -10.23 7.32
CA SER A 227 -2.41 -11.45 7.06
C SER A 227 -3.35 -11.28 5.87
N THR A 228 -3.39 -12.33 5.05
CA THR A 228 -4.26 -12.51 3.88
C THR A 228 -5.54 -13.26 4.22
N GLU A 229 -5.68 -13.65 5.48
CA GLU A 229 -6.76 -14.48 5.99
C GLU A 229 -7.93 -13.61 6.42
N PRO A 230 -9.16 -14.14 6.40
CA PRO A 230 -10.30 -13.33 6.76
C PRO A 230 -10.44 -13.15 8.28
N GLY A 231 -11.09 -12.05 8.65
CA GLY A 231 -11.45 -11.75 10.04
C GLY A 231 -12.67 -12.40 10.62
N TYR A 232 -13.12 -11.82 11.73
CA TYR A 232 -14.40 -12.17 12.32
C TYR A 232 -15.53 -11.88 11.35
N SER A 233 -16.47 -12.82 11.26
CA SER A 233 -17.67 -12.68 10.45
C SER A 233 -18.88 -13.15 11.24
N GLN A 234 -20.00 -12.46 11.04
CA GLN A 234 -21.30 -12.87 11.58
C GLN A 234 -22.12 -13.66 10.54
N HIS A 235 -21.59 -13.85 9.34
CA HIS A 235 -22.28 -14.57 8.27
C HIS A 235 -22.38 -16.06 8.60
N PRO A 236 -23.54 -16.72 8.43
CA PRO A 236 -23.74 -18.11 8.84
C PRO A 236 -22.85 -19.11 8.07
N ALA A 237 -22.51 -18.80 6.81
CA ALA A 237 -21.56 -19.59 6.02
C ALA A 237 -20.08 -19.32 6.35
N GLY A 238 -19.82 -18.45 7.32
CA GLY A 238 -18.50 -18.03 7.74
C GLY A 238 -17.90 -16.88 6.94
N PRO A 239 -16.66 -16.47 7.32
CA PRO A 239 -15.94 -15.41 6.67
C PRO A 239 -15.63 -15.67 5.19
N PRO A 240 -15.54 -14.61 4.37
CA PRO A 240 -15.20 -14.71 2.96
C PRO A 240 -13.68 -14.76 2.76
N PHE A 241 -13.17 -15.88 2.23
CA PHE A 241 -11.80 -16.02 1.75
C PHE A 241 -11.68 -15.50 0.33
N LEU A 242 -10.76 -14.57 0.09
CA LEU A 242 -10.38 -14.18 -1.27
C LEU A 242 -9.85 -15.40 -2.03
N THR A 243 -10.30 -15.53 -3.28
CA THR A 243 -9.85 -16.60 -4.17
C THR A 243 -8.36 -16.43 -4.52
N LEU A 244 -7.63 -17.53 -4.74
CA LEU A 244 -6.26 -17.47 -5.28
C LEU A 244 -6.26 -16.90 -6.70
N GLY A 245 -5.16 -16.24 -7.09
CA GLY A 245 -4.97 -15.69 -8.43
C GLY A 245 -4.92 -14.16 -8.47
N GLN A 246 -5.06 -13.59 -9.67
CA GLN A 246 -4.98 -12.15 -9.87
C GLN A 246 -6.35 -11.45 -9.77
N HIS A 247 -6.35 -10.27 -9.17
CA HIS A 247 -7.48 -9.38 -8.98
C HIS A 247 -7.09 -7.95 -9.35
N ILE A 248 -8.07 -7.16 -9.77
CA ILE A 248 -7.91 -5.76 -10.15
C ILE A 248 -8.34 -4.89 -8.97
N TYR A 249 -7.35 -4.28 -8.33
CA TYR A 249 -7.55 -3.33 -7.26
C TYR A 249 -7.24 -1.92 -7.74
N ARG A 250 -7.69 -0.92 -6.99
CA ARG A 250 -7.27 0.47 -7.12
C ARG A 250 -6.96 1.09 -5.77
N PHE A 251 -6.09 2.10 -5.80
CA PHE A 251 -5.92 2.96 -4.64
C PHE A 251 -7.18 3.82 -4.43
N GLY A 252 -7.81 3.71 -3.26
CA GLY A 252 -9.04 4.41 -2.94
C GLY A 252 -9.19 4.61 -1.43
N TRP A 253 -10.40 4.96 -1.01
CA TRP A 253 -10.70 5.22 0.40
C TRP A 253 -11.38 4.05 1.10
N HIS A 254 -10.73 3.57 2.14
CA HIS A 254 -11.26 2.56 3.05
C HIS A 254 -12.21 3.20 4.08
N LYS A 255 -13.08 2.37 4.69
CA LYS A 255 -14.05 2.76 5.74
C LYS A 255 -15.02 3.89 5.34
N LEU A 256 -15.44 3.94 4.07
CA LEU A 256 -16.46 4.91 3.61
C LEU A 256 -17.80 4.82 4.37
N SER A 257 -18.12 3.68 4.98
CA SER A 257 -19.31 3.52 5.83
C SER A 257 -19.19 4.22 7.20
N ASP A 258 -17.98 4.62 7.58
CA ASP A 258 -17.67 5.36 8.80
C ASP A 258 -16.83 6.58 8.41
N LEU A 259 -17.50 7.68 8.09
CA LEU A 259 -16.87 8.91 7.60
C LEU A 259 -15.95 9.57 8.65
N SER A 260 -15.96 9.11 9.90
CA SER A 260 -14.97 9.54 10.89
C SER A 260 -13.58 8.94 10.60
N ARG A 261 -13.53 7.72 10.04
CA ARG A 261 -12.32 6.91 9.94
C ARG A 261 -11.97 6.60 8.50
N VAL A 262 -11.67 7.61 7.69
CA VAL A 262 -11.44 7.43 6.25
C VAL A 262 -9.96 7.58 5.91
N TYR A 263 -9.37 6.53 5.33
CA TYR A 263 -7.96 6.51 4.96
C TYR A 263 -7.71 5.71 3.68
N HIS A 264 -6.52 5.86 3.10
CA HIS A 264 -6.16 5.19 1.86
C HIS A 264 -5.99 3.67 2.01
N GLY A 265 -6.55 2.90 1.08
CA GLY A 265 -6.26 1.48 0.92
C GLY A 265 -6.62 0.95 -0.46
N LEU A 266 -6.28 -0.32 -0.70
CA LEU A 266 -6.61 -0.97 -1.96
C LEU A 266 -8.03 -1.51 -1.87
N LYS A 267 -8.85 -1.19 -2.88
CA LYS A 267 -10.21 -1.72 -3.01
C LYS A 267 -10.39 -2.41 -4.35
N PRO A 268 -11.33 -3.36 -4.47
CA PRO A 268 -11.75 -3.88 -5.77
C PRO A 268 -12.12 -2.73 -6.72
N MET A 269 -11.73 -2.85 -7.98
CA MET A 269 -11.86 -1.77 -8.97
C MET A 269 -13.32 -1.35 -9.18
N ASN A 270 -14.20 -2.31 -9.48
CA ASN A 270 -15.57 -2.07 -9.92
C ASN A 270 -16.55 -3.10 -9.31
N SER A 271 -16.60 -4.31 -9.87
CA SER A 271 -17.69 -5.28 -9.63
C SER A 271 -17.49 -6.13 -8.38
N GLY A 272 -16.35 -5.97 -7.68
CA GLY A 272 -15.95 -6.78 -6.56
C GLY A 272 -15.14 -8.00 -6.98
N VAL A 273 -14.37 -8.53 -6.03
CA VAL A 273 -13.57 -9.75 -6.19
C VAL A 273 -14.40 -10.99 -5.87
N LEU A 274 -13.90 -12.17 -6.23
CA LEU A 274 -14.55 -13.44 -5.98
C LEU A 274 -14.02 -14.06 -4.69
N VAL A 275 -14.95 -14.54 -3.87
CA VAL A 275 -14.67 -15.16 -2.57
C VAL A 275 -15.33 -16.53 -2.43
N VAL A 276 -14.80 -17.34 -1.52
CA VAL A 276 -15.41 -18.57 -1.00
C VAL A 276 -15.58 -18.41 0.49
N ARG A 277 -16.72 -18.82 1.05
CA ARG A 277 -16.94 -18.76 2.51
C ARG A 277 -16.67 -20.10 3.17
N SER A 278 -16.01 -20.04 4.32
CA SER A 278 -15.78 -21.20 5.20
C SER A 278 -16.08 -20.80 6.64
N SER A 279 -16.90 -21.60 7.33
CA SER A 279 -17.20 -21.46 8.76
C SER A 279 -16.05 -21.88 9.66
N ASP A 280 -15.17 -22.73 9.13
CA ASP A 280 -14.18 -23.48 9.92
C ASP A 280 -12.79 -22.84 9.83
N MET A 281 -12.70 -21.67 9.17
CA MET A 281 -11.46 -20.93 8.90
C MET A 281 -10.42 -21.71 8.07
N LEU A 282 -10.83 -22.82 7.49
CA LEU A 282 -10.02 -23.69 6.63
C LEU A 282 -10.79 -23.92 5.33
N LEU A 283 -10.14 -23.81 4.17
CA LEU A 283 -10.83 -24.03 2.90
C LEU A 283 -10.89 -25.53 2.59
N THR A 284 -11.99 -26.16 2.97
CA THR A 284 -12.21 -27.59 2.70
C THR A 284 -12.72 -27.82 1.27
N ASP A 285 -12.65 -29.07 0.80
CA ASP A 285 -13.27 -29.47 -0.47
C ASP A 285 -14.79 -29.16 -0.52
N ALA A 286 -15.47 -29.22 0.63
CA ALA A 286 -16.88 -28.86 0.75
C ALA A 286 -17.12 -27.36 0.59
N ASP A 287 -16.22 -26.50 1.09
CA ASP A 287 -16.29 -25.07 0.85
C ASP A 287 -16.01 -24.77 -0.64
N LEU A 288 -15.02 -25.46 -1.22
CA LEU A 288 -14.68 -25.34 -2.63
C LEU A 288 -15.79 -25.84 -3.56
N SER A 289 -16.73 -26.66 -3.10
CA SER A 289 -17.90 -27.07 -3.90
C SER A 289 -19.04 -26.03 -3.90
N ARG A 290 -19.05 -25.05 -2.99
CA ARG A 290 -20.08 -23.98 -2.97
C ARG A 290 -19.87 -22.97 -4.11
N PRO A 291 -20.88 -22.23 -4.59
CA PRO A 291 -20.67 -21.18 -5.61
C PRO A 291 -19.67 -20.09 -5.17
N LEU A 292 -19.01 -19.43 -6.13
CA LEU A 292 -18.25 -18.22 -5.85
C LEU A 292 -19.19 -17.04 -5.61
N GLU A 293 -18.86 -16.18 -4.66
CA GLU A 293 -19.59 -14.95 -4.38
C GLU A 293 -18.80 -13.73 -4.84
N ARG A 294 -19.48 -12.71 -5.38
CA ARG A 294 -18.85 -11.40 -5.58
C ARG A 294 -18.88 -10.62 -4.28
N ASN A 295 -17.77 -9.97 -3.97
CA ASN A 295 -17.63 -9.15 -2.79
C ASN A 295 -16.82 -7.88 -3.11
N ASN A 296 -17.41 -6.71 -2.85
CA ASN A 296 -16.81 -5.41 -3.09
C ASN A 296 -16.16 -4.79 -1.85
N SER A 297 -16.21 -5.46 -0.70
CA SER A 297 -15.67 -4.96 0.57
C SER A 297 -14.32 -5.58 0.96
N ILE A 298 -13.83 -6.57 0.20
CA ILE A 298 -12.52 -7.21 0.40
C ILE A 298 -11.39 -6.24 0.01
N ASN A 299 -10.93 -5.45 0.98
CA ASN A 299 -9.87 -4.46 0.78
C ASN A 299 -8.50 -5.02 1.21
N VAL A 300 -7.42 -4.35 0.78
CA VAL A 300 -6.11 -4.46 1.43
C VAL A 300 -5.87 -3.16 2.18
N HIS A 301 -5.75 -3.22 3.51
CA HIS A 301 -5.66 -2.02 4.33
C HIS A 301 -4.70 -2.18 5.51
N TRP A 302 -4.64 -1.16 6.37
CA TRP A 302 -3.75 -1.14 7.52
C TRP A 302 -4.30 -1.96 8.69
N GLY A 303 -3.44 -2.78 9.32
CA GLY A 303 -3.79 -3.67 10.42
C GLY A 303 -3.56 -3.13 11.83
N GLY A 304 -3.04 -1.91 11.99
CA GLY A 304 -2.43 -1.47 13.25
C GLY A 304 -0.91 -1.70 13.26
N GLU A 305 -0.28 -1.62 14.43
CA GLU A 305 1.16 -1.88 14.58
C GLU A 305 1.51 -3.37 14.68
N GLY A 306 0.54 -4.28 14.87
CA GLY A 306 0.80 -5.73 14.94
C GLY A 306 0.60 -6.36 16.33
N GLU A 307 0.43 -5.58 17.40
CA GLU A 307 0.38 -6.08 18.78
C GLU A 307 -0.97 -6.69 19.24
N THR A 308 -2.08 -6.49 18.52
CA THR A 308 -3.41 -6.99 18.95
C THR A 308 -3.92 -8.12 18.07
N ALA A 309 -4.49 -9.15 18.70
CA ALA A 309 -5.07 -10.32 18.06
C ALA A 309 -5.97 -9.96 16.86
N VAL A 310 -5.75 -10.68 15.76
CA VAL A 310 -6.41 -10.66 14.45
C VAL A 310 -7.96 -10.79 14.51
N GLY A 311 -8.56 -10.95 15.69
CA GLY A 311 -9.97 -11.31 15.88
C GLY A 311 -11.03 -10.23 15.56
N ASN A 312 -10.69 -8.95 15.36
CA ASN A 312 -11.69 -7.86 15.29
C ASN A 312 -11.69 -7.03 13.98
N TRP A 313 -10.87 -7.39 13.00
CA TRP A 313 -10.82 -6.71 11.69
C TRP A 313 -11.94 -7.18 10.73
N SER A 314 -12.14 -6.44 9.63
CA SER A 314 -13.26 -6.60 8.69
C SER A 314 -13.36 -8.01 8.10
N GLU A 315 -14.58 -8.45 7.78
CA GLU A 315 -14.85 -9.72 7.09
C GLU A 315 -14.01 -9.82 5.80
N GLY A 316 -13.05 -10.74 5.76
CA GLY A 316 -12.26 -11.04 4.55
C GLY A 316 -11.24 -10.03 4.06
N CYS A 317 -11.06 -8.89 4.72
CA CYS A 317 -10.01 -7.95 4.33
C CYS A 317 -8.63 -8.54 4.59
N GLN A 318 -7.67 -8.11 3.78
CA GLN A 318 -6.26 -8.42 3.98
C GLN A 318 -5.62 -7.19 4.63
N VAL A 319 -4.67 -7.41 5.54
CA VAL A 319 -3.98 -6.28 6.15
C VAL A 319 -2.49 -6.41 6.09
N ILE A 320 -1.87 -5.24 6.13
CA ILE A 320 -0.43 -5.06 6.28
C ILE A 320 -0.20 -4.33 7.60
N VAL A 321 0.76 -4.84 8.36
CA VAL A 321 1.16 -4.35 9.67
C VAL A 321 2.11 -3.15 9.51
N GLY A 322 2.03 -2.20 10.44
CA GLY A 322 2.82 -0.97 10.42
C GLY A 322 4.24 -1.08 10.98
N GLU A 323 4.58 -2.15 11.69
CA GLU A 323 5.81 -2.25 12.49
C GLU A 323 7.10 -2.25 11.68
N GLY A 324 7.09 -2.81 10.47
CA GLY A 324 8.31 -2.93 9.68
C GLY A 324 8.09 -3.47 8.27
N TYR A 325 9.13 -3.32 7.45
CA TYR A 325 9.16 -3.76 6.06
C TYR A 325 10.60 -4.02 5.63
N ILE A 326 10.79 -4.69 4.49
CA ILE A 326 12.08 -4.80 3.80
C ILE A 326 12.07 -3.84 2.62
N ASN A 327 13.04 -2.94 2.57
CA ASN A 327 13.15 -1.92 1.52
C ASN A 327 13.74 -2.49 0.21
N HIS A 328 13.88 -1.64 -0.81
CA HIS A 328 14.39 -2.02 -2.13
C HIS A 328 15.88 -2.41 -2.16
N ASN A 329 16.63 -2.11 -1.10
CA ASN A 329 18.01 -2.53 -0.91
C ASN A 329 18.12 -3.83 -0.08
N ASP A 330 17.01 -4.53 0.12
CA ASP A 330 16.90 -5.73 0.95
C ASP A 330 17.38 -5.48 2.39
N HIS A 331 17.07 -4.32 2.96
CA HIS A 331 17.28 -4.03 4.38
C HIS A 331 15.95 -4.06 5.12
N ALA A 332 15.90 -4.76 6.25
CA ALA A 332 14.74 -4.74 7.14
C ALA A 332 14.73 -3.42 7.92
N ILE A 333 13.57 -2.76 7.96
CA ILE A 333 13.37 -1.43 8.53
C ILE A 333 12.37 -1.51 9.67
N ASN A 334 12.78 -0.98 10.83
CA ASN A 334 11.92 -0.84 12.00
C ASN A 334 11.18 0.50 11.96
N CYS A 335 9.86 0.45 12.10
CA CYS A 335 8.94 1.57 12.17
C CYS A 335 8.25 1.71 13.54
N SER A 336 8.46 0.81 14.51
CA SER A 336 7.72 0.73 15.78
C SER A 336 7.63 2.06 16.53
N LYS A 337 8.72 2.86 16.54
CA LYS A 337 8.74 4.18 17.20
C LYS A 337 7.71 5.18 16.68
N PHE A 338 7.26 5.04 15.44
CA PHE A 338 6.32 5.97 14.79
C PHE A 338 5.15 5.25 14.09
N ALA A 339 5.00 3.95 14.30
CA ALA A 339 3.86 3.17 13.86
C ALA A 339 2.77 3.25 14.94
N ALA A 340 1.61 3.79 14.59
CA ALA A 340 0.51 3.88 15.52
C ALA A 340 0.02 2.48 15.92
N ARG A 341 -0.18 2.25 17.22
CA ARG A 341 -0.77 1.01 17.73
C ARG A 341 -2.15 0.73 17.15
N ASN A 342 -2.96 1.78 17.17
CA ASN A 342 -4.37 1.75 16.81
C ASN A 342 -4.84 3.16 16.41
N TYR A 343 -6.15 3.31 16.14
CA TYR A 343 -6.73 4.58 15.75
C TYR A 343 -6.60 5.70 16.79
N SER A 344 -6.48 5.37 18.08
CA SER A 344 -6.39 6.38 19.14
C SER A 344 -5.05 7.11 19.15
N THR A 345 -3.94 6.43 18.80
CA THR A 345 -2.60 7.03 18.74
C THR A 345 -2.28 7.59 17.36
N LEU A 346 -3.00 7.17 16.32
CA LEU A 346 -2.77 7.60 14.94
C LEU A 346 -2.89 9.12 14.78
N GLY A 347 -1.90 9.73 14.13
CA GLY A 347 -1.83 11.17 13.92
C GLY A 347 -1.56 12.01 15.17
N GLN A 348 -1.18 11.38 16.29
CA GLN A 348 -0.75 12.05 17.52
C GLN A 348 0.78 12.03 17.65
N VAL A 349 1.33 12.83 18.57
CA VAL A 349 2.75 12.74 18.96
C VAL A 349 2.82 11.89 20.23
N VAL A 350 3.50 10.75 20.14
CA VAL A 350 3.74 9.82 21.25
C VAL A 350 5.24 9.69 21.41
N GLU A 351 5.76 9.93 22.61
CA GLU A 351 7.20 9.87 22.92
C GLU A 351 8.08 10.68 21.94
N GLY A 352 7.58 11.83 21.50
CA GLY A 352 8.27 12.72 20.57
C GLY A 352 8.19 12.33 19.09
N ALA A 353 7.50 11.24 18.75
CA ALA A 353 7.29 10.79 17.37
C ALA A 353 5.84 10.99 16.90
N TYR A 354 5.65 11.60 15.73
CA TYR A 354 4.35 11.68 15.07
C TYR A 354 3.96 10.30 14.52
N GLN A 355 2.87 9.76 15.04
CA GLN A 355 2.43 8.40 14.77
C GLN A 355 1.70 8.32 13.42
N THR A 356 2.24 7.52 12.50
CA THR A 356 1.66 7.23 11.18
C THR A 356 1.20 5.77 11.13
N ARG A 357 0.87 5.23 9.95
CA ARG A 357 0.61 3.79 9.78
C ARG A 357 1.91 2.99 9.53
N GLY A 358 3.07 3.59 9.78
CA GLY A 358 4.39 2.96 9.68
C GLY A 358 4.66 2.41 8.28
N ALA A 359 5.03 1.13 8.20
CA ALA A 359 5.28 0.42 6.95
C ALA A 359 4.11 0.50 5.95
N TYR A 360 2.86 0.54 6.42
CA TYR A 360 1.71 0.75 5.54
C TYR A 360 1.69 2.15 4.90
N THR A 361 2.13 3.18 5.62
CA THR A 361 2.30 4.52 5.05
C THR A 361 3.38 4.51 3.96
N MET A 362 4.48 3.78 4.16
CA MET A 362 5.51 3.61 3.12
C MET A 362 4.95 2.96 1.84
N LEU A 363 4.19 1.87 1.97
CA LEU A 363 3.49 1.24 0.84
C LEU A 363 2.58 2.24 0.12
N ALA A 364 1.74 2.95 0.88
CA ALA A 364 0.80 3.91 0.33
C ALA A 364 1.51 5.06 -0.40
N ASP A 365 2.62 5.54 0.15
CA ASP A 365 3.37 6.65 -0.41
C ASP A 365 4.11 6.26 -1.68
N ILE A 366 4.73 5.08 -1.74
CA ILE A 366 5.36 4.56 -2.96
C ILE A 366 4.31 4.46 -4.07
N VAL A 367 3.17 3.82 -3.81
CA VAL A 367 2.11 3.69 -4.82
C VAL A 367 1.58 5.07 -5.22
N THR A 368 1.40 5.99 -4.27
CA THR A 368 0.93 7.35 -4.56
C THR A 368 1.93 8.15 -5.40
N ALA A 369 3.24 8.04 -5.14
CA ALA A 369 4.27 8.77 -5.86
C ALA A 369 4.52 8.22 -7.28
N PHE A 370 4.48 6.89 -7.44
CA PHE A 370 4.85 6.18 -8.66
C PHE A 370 3.67 5.68 -9.52
N SER A 371 2.42 5.81 -9.07
CA SER A 371 1.25 5.54 -9.93
C SER A 371 1.03 6.65 -10.96
N GLY A 372 0.74 6.26 -12.20
CA GLY A 372 0.35 7.18 -13.28
C GLY A 372 -0.97 7.87 -12.96
N GLY A 373 -1.06 9.17 -13.27
CA GLY A 373 -2.15 10.04 -12.82
C GLY A 373 -3.56 9.41 -12.80
N GLU A 374 -4.03 8.88 -13.94
CA GLU A 374 -5.36 8.25 -14.05
C GLU A 374 -5.33 6.72 -13.98
N ASP A 375 -4.16 6.09 -14.07
CA ASP A 375 -3.99 4.63 -13.87
C ASP A 375 -3.57 4.36 -12.42
N ASN A 376 -4.57 4.30 -11.55
CA ASN A 376 -4.44 3.98 -10.13
C ASN A 376 -4.60 2.49 -9.83
N THR A 377 -4.44 1.64 -10.84
CA THR A 377 -4.71 0.20 -10.77
C THR A 377 -3.53 -0.56 -10.16
N VAL A 378 -3.83 -1.52 -9.30
CA VAL A 378 -2.88 -2.49 -8.74
C VAL A 378 -3.32 -3.89 -9.14
N LYS A 379 -2.40 -4.64 -9.75
CA LYS A 379 -2.58 -6.07 -10.03
C LYS A 379 -2.28 -6.83 -8.73
N TYR A 380 -3.32 -7.14 -7.98
CA TYR A 380 -3.19 -7.88 -6.72
C TYR A 380 -3.20 -9.38 -7.03
N MET A 381 -2.16 -10.12 -6.69
CA MET A 381 -2.11 -11.57 -6.84
C MET A 381 -2.04 -12.22 -5.46
N LEU A 382 -3.00 -13.09 -5.15
CA LEU A 382 -2.94 -13.94 -3.97
C LEU A 382 -2.38 -15.31 -4.35
N LEU A 383 -1.26 -15.68 -3.71
CA LEU A 383 -0.56 -16.95 -3.91
C LEU A 383 -0.64 -17.81 -2.65
N SER A 384 -0.53 -19.12 -2.82
CA SER A 384 -0.16 -20.02 -1.73
C SER A 384 1.36 -19.98 -1.57
N GLU A 385 1.89 -20.09 -0.35
CA GLU A 385 3.34 -20.20 -0.11
C GLU A 385 3.98 -21.36 -0.87
N LYS A 386 3.24 -22.45 -1.13
CA LYS A 386 3.71 -23.55 -1.98
C LYS A 386 4.04 -23.14 -3.41
N ASP A 387 3.47 -22.04 -3.90
CA ASP A 387 3.78 -21.53 -5.23
C ASP A 387 5.19 -20.92 -5.30
N LEU A 388 5.77 -20.48 -4.18
CA LEU A 388 7.13 -19.92 -4.15
C LEU A 388 8.21 -20.90 -4.60
N ASP A 389 7.99 -22.20 -4.36
CA ASP A 389 8.92 -23.28 -4.72
C ASP A 389 9.07 -23.48 -6.24
N LEU A 390 8.20 -22.85 -7.04
CA LEU A 390 8.36 -22.86 -8.49
C LEU A 390 9.60 -22.09 -8.95
N ASN A 391 10.05 -21.08 -8.19
CA ASN A 391 11.26 -20.35 -8.50
C ASN A 391 12.36 -20.69 -7.47
N PRO A 392 13.44 -21.39 -7.84
CA PRO A 392 14.50 -21.79 -6.93
C PRO A 392 15.31 -20.62 -6.34
N GLU A 393 15.26 -19.42 -6.94
CA GLU A 393 15.88 -18.21 -6.37
C GLU A 393 15.04 -17.54 -5.27
N ILE A 394 13.79 -17.99 -5.08
CA ILE A 394 12.89 -17.57 -4.00
C ILE A 394 12.74 -18.75 -3.02
N GLY A 395 12.21 -19.88 -3.49
CA GLY A 395 12.04 -21.08 -2.70
C GLY A 395 10.96 -20.96 -1.61
N LEU A 396 10.59 -22.10 -1.04
CA LEU A 396 9.52 -22.20 -0.04
C LEU A 396 9.80 -21.39 1.24
N ALA A 397 11.07 -21.20 1.60
CA ALA A 397 11.47 -20.52 2.83
C ALA A 397 11.36 -18.98 2.76
N ALA A 398 11.28 -18.38 1.56
CA ALA A 398 11.42 -16.93 1.39
C ALA A 398 10.41 -16.11 2.20
N ALA A 399 9.16 -16.57 2.33
CA ALA A 399 8.17 -15.85 3.12
C ALA A 399 8.49 -15.89 4.62
N ARG A 400 8.89 -17.07 5.14
CA ARG A 400 9.33 -17.20 6.53
C ARG A 400 10.58 -16.35 6.80
N GLU A 401 11.58 -16.40 5.93
CA GLU A 401 12.81 -15.62 6.07
C GLU A 401 12.55 -14.11 6.06
N ALA A 402 11.63 -13.64 5.19
CA ALA A 402 11.25 -12.23 5.18
C ALA A 402 10.56 -11.81 6.49
N LEU A 403 9.66 -12.64 7.01
CA LEU A 403 9.00 -12.40 8.29
C LEU A 403 10.01 -12.36 9.44
N ASP A 404 10.85 -13.40 9.59
CA ASP A 404 11.84 -13.50 10.66
C ASP A 404 12.78 -12.29 10.69
N ARG A 405 13.16 -11.78 9.52
CA ARG A 405 13.99 -10.57 9.40
C ARG A 405 13.29 -9.31 9.90
N ILE A 406 11.99 -9.17 9.66
CA ILE A 406 11.22 -8.01 10.13
C ILE A 406 10.99 -8.13 11.64
N GLU A 407 10.55 -9.30 12.12
CA GLU A 407 10.29 -9.56 13.54
C GLU A 407 11.55 -9.47 14.40
N SER A 408 12.73 -9.78 13.85
CA SER A 408 14.01 -9.64 14.58
C SER A 408 14.38 -8.19 14.95
N LEU A 409 13.64 -7.20 14.44
CA LEU A 409 13.87 -5.79 14.72
C LEU A 409 13.06 -5.27 15.92
N SER A 410 12.05 -6.02 16.35
CA SER A 410 11.04 -5.63 17.34
C SER A 410 11.52 -5.76 18.79
#